data_AF-A0A359KKQ6-F1
#
_entry.id   AF-A0A359KKQ6-F1
#
_cell.length_a   1.000
_cell.length_b   1.000
_cell.length_c   1.000
_cell.angle_alpha   90.00
_cell.angle_beta   90.00
_cell.angle_gamma   90.00
#
_symmetry.space_group_name_H-M   'P 1'
#
loop_
_entity.id
_entity.type
_entity.pdbx_description
1 polymer ?
#
loop_
_entity_poly.entity_id
_entity_poly.type
_entity_poly.pdbx_seq_one_letter_code
_entity_poly.pdbx_strand_id
1 'polypeptide(L)'
;MAGDEQAKAVGEAAGRELKEQTPVQTRHEATIRGQKIAYDVTTGLMPLRNAKDEIEAQIFFVAYTLEREDDDVLRPLTFAFNGGPGSSSVWLHMGALGPKRAHLNADGTMPPPPFRLVDNDETWLTETDLVFIDPVGTGYSRAATP
;
A
#
# COMPACT_ATOMS: atom_id res chain seq x y z
N MET A 1 30.10 -33.42 9.24
CA MET A 1 29.14 -34.39 9.83
C MET A 1 28.68 -33.75 11.14
N ALA A 2 27.55 -33.07 11.30
CA ALA A 2 26.32 -32.86 10.55
C ALA A 2 25.79 -31.49 11.06
N GLY A 3 25.29 -30.52 10.29
CA GLY A 3 24.43 -30.63 9.11
C GLY A 3 23.03 -30.99 9.60
N ASP A 4 22.08 -30.05 9.53
CA ASP A 4 20.66 -30.16 9.92
C ASP A 4 20.29 -30.06 11.40
N GLU A 5 20.00 -28.84 11.89
CA GLU A 5 18.93 -28.68 12.90
C GLU A 5 18.32 -27.27 13.03
N GLN A 6 18.23 -26.49 11.94
CA GLN A 6 17.40 -25.27 11.91
C GLN A 6 16.64 -25.13 10.60
N ALA A 7 15.78 -26.11 10.32
CA ALA A 7 14.81 -26.03 9.25
C ALA A 7 13.48 -26.65 9.71
N LYS A 8 12.84 -26.08 10.72
CA LYS A 8 11.43 -26.41 11.03
C LYS A 8 10.75 -25.39 11.91
N ALA A 9 10.24 -24.33 11.29
CA ALA A 9 9.10 -23.58 11.80
C ALA A 9 8.42 -22.79 10.67
N VAL A 10 8.15 -23.44 9.53
CA VAL A 10 7.04 -23.01 8.68
C VAL A 10 5.85 -23.81 9.18
N GLY A 11 5.13 -23.25 10.16
CA GLY A 11 3.89 -23.83 10.62
C GLY A 11 2.92 -23.89 9.45
N GLU A 12 2.39 -25.06 9.16
CA GLU A 12 1.23 -25.26 8.29
C GLU A 12 0.09 -24.37 8.82
N ALA A 13 -0.14 -23.24 8.16
CA ALA A 13 -1.34 -22.47 8.38
C ALA A 13 -2.49 -23.23 7.71
N ALA A 14 -3.25 -23.97 8.51
CA ALA A 14 -4.56 -24.48 8.10
C ALA A 14 -5.33 -23.36 7.39
N GLY A 15 -5.83 -23.66 6.18
CA GLY A 15 -6.37 -22.67 5.24
C GLY A 15 -7.27 -21.66 5.91
N ARG A 16 -6.88 -20.38 5.85
CA ARG A 16 -7.69 -19.29 6.38
C ARG A 16 -8.86 -19.08 5.42
N GLU A 17 -10.09 -19.20 5.91
CA GLU A 17 -11.27 -18.82 5.15
C GLU A 17 -11.19 -17.32 4.84
N LEU A 18 -10.88 -16.97 3.58
CA LEU A 18 -10.84 -15.59 3.12
C LEU A 18 -12.27 -15.15 2.82
N LYS A 19 -12.69 -14.03 3.43
CA LYS A 19 -14.01 -13.44 3.21
C LYS A 19 -13.84 -12.09 2.55
N GLU A 20 -14.70 -11.79 1.59
CA GLU A 20 -14.76 -10.48 0.98
C GLU A 20 -15.11 -9.41 2.03
N GLN A 21 -14.40 -8.30 1.97
CA GLN A 21 -14.54 -7.19 2.91
C GLN A 21 -14.77 -5.91 2.12
N THR A 22 -15.71 -5.09 2.57
CA THR A 22 -15.91 -3.76 1.99
C THR A 22 -14.67 -2.90 2.24
N PRO A 23 -14.08 -2.28 1.20
CA PRO A 23 -13.00 -1.32 1.39
C PRO A 23 -13.43 -0.16 2.30
N VAL A 24 -12.50 0.32 3.12
CA VAL A 24 -12.69 1.47 3.99
C VAL A 24 -12.22 2.72 3.26
N GLN A 25 -13.05 3.76 3.25
CA GLN A 25 -12.72 5.06 2.69
C GLN A 25 -12.70 6.13 3.78
N THR A 26 -11.73 7.03 3.71
CA THR A 26 -11.58 8.17 4.63
C THR A 26 -11.12 9.40 3.86
N ARG A 27 -11.52 10.58 4.33
CA ARG A 27 -11.15 11.88 3.73
C ARG A 27 -10.03 12.54 4.52
N HIS A 28 -9.07 13.13 3.82
CA HIS A 28 -7.86 13.73 4.39
C HIS A 28 -7.46 15.01 3.66
N GLU A 29 -6.51 15.73 4.26
CA GLU A 29 -5.90 16.92 3.67
C GLU A 29 -4.38 16.91 3.89
N ALA A 30 -3.66 17.55 2.97
CA ALA A 30 -2.22 17.80 3.09
C ALA A 30 -1.86 19.15 2.48
N THR A 31 -0.75 19.73 2.92
CA THR A 31 -0.13 20.90 2.29
C THR A 31 1.04 20.43 1.45
N ILE A 32 0.90 20.55 0.14
CA ILE A 32 1.90 20.15 -0.86
C ILE A 32 2.42 21.40 -1.55
N ARG A 33 3.71 21.68 -1.44
CA ARG A 33 4.38 22.87 -2.02
C ARG A 33 3.68 24.18 -1.63
N GLY A 34 3.21 24.24 -0.38
CA GLY A 34 2.47 25.39 0.18
C GLY A 34 0.99 25.49 -0.24
N GLN A 35 0.48 24.55 -1.05
CA GLN A 35 -0.92 24.51 -1.44
C GLN A 35 -1.66 23.41 -0.68
N LYS A 36 -2.84 23.73 -0.15
CA LYS A 36 -3.68 22.75 0.53
C LYS A 36 -4.44 21.93 -0.51
N ILE A 37 -4.33 20.61 -0.42
CA ILE A 37 -5.12 19.67 -1.22
C ILE A 37 -5.99 18.82 -0.29
N ALA A 38 -7.17 18.45 -0.77
CA ALA A 38 -8.05 17.47 -0.14
C ALA A 38 -8.08 16.21 -0.99
N TYR A 39 -8.17 15.04 -0.35
CA TYR A 39 -8.16 13.76 -1.05
C TYR A 39 -8.86 12.68 -0.24
N ASP A 40 -9.42 11.71 -0.95
CA ASP A 40 -9.94 10.48 -0.36
C ASP A 40 -8.88 9.39 -0.37
N VAL A 41 -8.90 8.55 0.67
CA VAL A 41 -8.07 7.36 0.80
C VAL A 41 -8.96 6.16 0.95
N THR A 42 -8.86 5.22 0.02
CA THR A 42 -9.58 3.95 0.05
C THR A 42 -8.59 2.81 0.24
N THR A 43 -8.80 1.97 1.24
CA THR A 43 -7.97 0.79 1.48
C THR A 43 -8.82 -0.44 1.69
N GLY A 44 -8.33 -1.60 1.25
CA GLY A 44 -9.06 -2.84 1.39
C GLY A 44 -8.30 -4.05 0.88
N LEU A 45 -9.01 -5.18 0.85
CA LEU A 45 -8.53 -6.46 0.37
C LEU A 45 -9.37 -6.88 -0.84
N MET A 46 -8.80 -6.81 -2.03
CA MET A 46 -9.42 -7.26 -3.27
C MET A 46 -9.34 -8.79 -3.39
N PRO A 47 -10.47 -9.51 -3.50
CA PRO A 47 -10.46 -10.96 -3.65
C PRO A 47 -10.01 -11.36 -5.06
N LEU A 48 -9.08 -12.29 -5.14
CA LEU A 48 -8.79 -13.06 -6.35
C LEU A 48 -9.53 -14.39 -6.23
N ARG A 49 -10.33 -14.72 -7.25
CA ARG A 49 -11.21 -15.89 -7.26
C ARG A 49 -10.80 -16.86 -8.33
N ASN A 50 -10.90 -18.16 -8.01
CA ASN A 50 -10.65 -19.23 -8.96
C ASN A 50 -11.89 -19.47 -9.86
N ALA A 51 -11.80 -20.44 -10.78
CA ALA A 51 -12.90 -20.78 -11.69
C ALA A 51 -14.18 -21.32 -11.01
N LYS A 52 -14.12 -21.68 -9.72
CA LYS A 52 -15.26 -22.10 -8.89
C LYS A 52 -15.83 -20.96 -8.05
N ASP A 53 -15.37 -19.73 -8.27
CA ASP A 53 -15.72 -18.53 -7.50
C ASP A 53 -15.21 -18.53 -6.05
N GLU A 54 -14.28 -19.43 -5.70
CA GLU A 54 -13.67 -19.48 -4.36
C GLU A 54 -12.52 -18.46 -4.28
N ILE A 55 -12.41 -17.73 -3.16
CA ILE A 55 -11.32 -16.76 -2.96
C ILE A 55 -10.01 -17.52 -2.70
N GLU A 56 -9.07 -17.44 -3.65
CA GLU A 56 -7.76 -18.08 -3.56
C GLU A 56 -6.67 -17.15 -3.02
N ALA A 57 -6.87 -15.83 -3.09
CA ALA A 57 -5.98 -14.85 -2.49
C ALA A 57 -6.70 -13.51 -2.24
N GLN A 58 -6.11 -12.68 -1.40
CA GLN A 58 -6.51 -11.30 -1.17
C GLN A 58 -5.33 -10.36 -1.41
N ILE A 59 -5.57 -9.37 -2.27
CA ILE A 59 -4.62 -8.31 -2.60
C ILE A 59 -4.95 -7.07 -1.77
N PHE A 60 -4.05 -6.68 -0.89
CA PHE A 60 -4.11 -5.43 -0.19
C PHE A 60 -3.75 -4.26 -1.11
N PHE A 61 -4.52 -3.17 -0.99
CA PHE A 61 -4.24 -1.92 -1.68
C PHE A 61 -4.52 -0.70 -0.81
N VAL A 62 -3.89 0.41 -1.18
CA VAL A 62 -4.25 1.76 -0.73
C VAL A 62 -4.35 2.66 -1.96
N ALA A 63 -5.51 3.27 -2.16
CA ALA A 63 -5.79 4.19 -3.25
C ALA A 63 -5.97 5.62 -2.73
N TYR A 64 -5.44 6.58 -3.47
CA TYR A 64 -5.55 8.02 -3.21
C TYR A 64 -6.21 8.69 -4.41
N THR A 65 -7.32 9.38 -4.16
CA THR A 65 -8.05 10.15 -5.17
C THR A 65 -8.06 11.61 -4.76
N LEU A 66 -7.47 12.47 -5.58
CA LEU A 66 -7.48 13.90 -5.34
C LEU A 66 -8.90 14.46 -5.53
N GLU A 67 -9.40 15.19 -4.54
CA GLU A 67 -10.67 15.90 -4.63
C GLU A 67 -10.53 17.13 -5.53
N ARG A 68 -11.49 17.32 -6.42
CA ARG A 68 -11.45 18.35 -7.48
C ARG A 68 -12.85 18.82 -7.83
N GLU A 69 -12.95 20.09 -8.25
CA GLU A 69 -14.16 20.68 -8.82
C GLU A 69 -14.19 20.38 -10.34
N ASP A 70 -15.28 19.73 -10.80
CA ASP A 70 -15.73 19.44 -12.19
C ASP A 70 -14.90 18.55 -13.15
N ASP A 71 -15.36 17.30 -13.27
CA ASP A 71 -15.91 16.54 -14.43
C ASP A 71 -15.30 16.53 -15.85
N ASP A 72 -14.29 17.31 -16.24
CA ASP A 72 -13.81 17.27 -17.66
C ASP A 72 -12.30 17.06 -17.85
N VAL A 73 -11.57 16.70 -16.79
CA VAL A 73 -10.14 16.37 -16.90
C VAL A 73 -9.95 14.86 -16.79
N LEU A 74 -9.57 14.23 -17.90
CA LEU A 74 -9.00 12.88 -17.94
C LEU A 74 -7.72 12.85 -17.11
N ARG A 75 -7.87 12.65 -15.80
CA ARG A 75 -6.76 12.50 -14.88
C ARG A 75 -6.20 11.07 -14.98
N PRO A 76 -4.88 10.90 -15.11
CA PRO A 76 -4.27 9.58 -15.09
C PRO A 76 -4.50 8.86 -13.75
N LEU A 77 -4.42 7.53 -13.81
CA LEU A 77 -4.38 6.65 -12.65
C LEU A 77 -3.07 5.86 -12.69
N THR A 78 -2.30 5.91 -11.62
CA THR A 78 -1.01 5.22 -11.51
C THR A 78 -1.10 4.06 -10.54
N PHE A 79 -0.79 2.85 -11.03
CA PHE A 79 -0.64 1.66 -10.22
C PHE A 79 0.83 1.46 -9.87
N ALA A 80 1.15 1.51 -8.58
CA ALA A 80 2.51 1.40 -8.06
C ALA A 80 2.72 0.04 -7.39
N PHE A 81 3.71 -0.69 -7.90
CA PHE A 81 4.18 -1.97 -7.36
C PHE A 81 5.63 -1.80 -6.95
N ASN A 82 5.99 -2.23 -5.74
CA ASN A 82 7.40 -2.22 -5.35
C ASN A 82 8.17 -3.38 -5.99
N GLY A 83 9.49 -3.21 -6.12
CA GLY A 83 10.40 -4.24 -6.65
C GLY A 83 10.78 -5.29 -5.60
N GLY A 84 11.73 -6.17 -5.95
CA GLY A 84 12.19 -7.23 -5.06
C GLY A 84 12.51 -8.52 -5.80
N PRO A 85 12.05 -9.68 -5.33
CA PRO A 85 10.64 -9.99 -5.03
C PRO A 85 10.30 -9.97 -3.53
N GLY A 86 9.00 -9.95 -3.20
CA GLY A 86 8.53 -10.11 -1.81
C GLY A 86 8.34 -8.80 -1.02
N SER A 87 8.69 -7.65 -1.58
CA SER A 87 8.63 -6.37 -0.87
C SER A 87 7.26 -5.70 -0.96
N SER A 88 6.82 -5.10 0.15
CA SER A 88 5.57 -4.32 0.18
C SER A 88 5.71 -3.01 -0.61
N SER A 89 4.58 -2.55 -1.14
CA SER A 89 4.37 -1.22 -1.72
C SER A 89 4.63 -0.07 -0.75
N VAL A 90 4.75 -0.33 0.57
CA VAL A 90 5.00 0.70 1.60
C VAL A 90 6.21 1.60 1.30
N TRP A 91 7.24 1.07 0.63
CA TRP A 91 8.43 1.84 0.26
C TRP A 91 8.12 2.93 -0.76
N LEU A 92 7.28 2.63 -1.74
CA LEU A 92 6.79 3.63 -2.69
C LEU A 92 5.74 4.53 -2.04
N HIS A 93 4.87 3.94 -1.22
CA HIS A 93 3.77 4.65 -0.57
C HIS A 93 4.25 5.73 0.40
N MET A 94 5.09 5.36 1.37
CA MET A 94 5.52 6.24 2.47
C MET A 94 6.97 6.72 2.34
N GLY A 95 7.67 6.28 1.30
CA GLY A 95 9.06 6.67 1.01
C GLY A 95 9.24 7.47 -0.28
N ALA A 96 8.24 7.53 -1.17
CA ALA A 96 8.38 8.21 -2.45
C ALA A 96 7.12 8.97 -2.92
N LEU A 97 6.05 8.26 -3.27
CA LEU A 97 4.98 8.77 -4.14
C LEU A 97 3.75 9.30 -3.40
N GLY A 98 3.46 8.79 -2.19
CA GLY A 98 2.22 9.11 -1.47
C GLY A 98 2.20 10.52 -0.89
N PRO A 99 1.02 11.04 -0.48
CA PRO A 99 0.86 12.41 0.01
C PRO A 99 1.49 12.67 1.39
N LYS A 100 1.80 11.61 2.13
CA LYS A 100 2.54 11.65 3.39
C LYS A 100 3.74 10.72 3.27
N ARG A 101 4.83 11.06 3.96
CA ARG A 101 6.05 10.24 4.03
C ARG A 101 6.60 10.17 5.44
N ALA A 102 7.48 9.20 5.69
CA ALA A 102 8.25 9.16 6.91
C ALA A 102 9.19 10.39 6.98
N HIS A 103 9.24 11.04 8.14
CA HIS A 103 10.21 12.10 8.39
C HIS A 103 11.62 11.49 8.54
N LEU A 104 12.54 11.95 7.71
CA LEU A 104 13.97 11.62 7.77
C LEU A 104 14.78 12.87 8.06
N ASN A 105 15.97 12.70 8.64
CA ASN A 105 16.95 13.77 8.74
C ASN A 105 17.41 14.19 7.33
N ALA A 106 18.05 15.37 7.23
CA ALA A 106 18.52 15.90 5.94
C ALA A 106 19.52 14.97 5.22
N ASP A 107 20.25 14.13 5.95
CA ASP A 107 21.17 13.12 5.43
C ASP A 107 20.49 11.78 5.10
N GLY A 108 19.16 11.70 5.21
CA GLY A 108 18.37 10.49 4.98
C GLY A 108 18.35 9.49 6.14
N THR A 109 19.02 9.79 7.26
CA THR A 109 19.00 8.91 8.43
C THR A 109 17.69 9.03 9.22
N MET A 110 17.41 8.00 10.02
CA MET A 110 16.22 7.97 10.87
C MET A 110 16.39 8.90 12.09
N PRO A 111 15.44 9.80 12.39
CA PRO A 111 15.47 10.63 13.59
C PRO A 111 15.22 9.79 14.85
N PRO A 112 15.59 10.26 16.06
CA PRO A 112 15.18 9.59 17.30
C PRO A 112 13.65 9.65 17.48
N PRO A 113 13.05 8.71 18.23
CA PRO A 113 11.62 8.75 18.52
C PRO A 113 11.23 10.04 19.29
N PRO A 114 9.98 10.52 19.16
CA PRO A 114 8.86 9.90 18.44
C PRO A 114 8.93 10.10 16.92
N PHE A 115 8.69 9.01 16.16
CA PHE A 115 8.62 9.04 14.70
C PHE A 115 7.37 9.76 14.22
N ARG A 116 7.47 10.45 13.08
CA ARG A 116 6.40 11.28 12.52
C ARG A 116 6.22 11.03 11.03
N LEU A 117 4.98 11.15 10.59
CA LEU A 117 4.64 11.36 9.20
C LEU A 117 4.59 12.85 8.93
N VAL A 118 5.07 13.24 7.76
CA VAL A 118 5.04 14.62 7.26
C VAL A 118 4.43 14.65 5.88
N ASP A 119 3.94 15.81 5.47
CA ASP A 119 3.47 16.05 4.12
C ASP A 119 4.61 15.84 3.13
N ASN A 120 4.27 15.27 1.97
CA ASN A 120 5.24 14.97 0.94
C ASN A 120 5.10 15.96 -0.21
N ASP A 121 5.91 17.02 -0.19
CA ASP A 121 5.96 18.03 -1.26
C ASP A 121 6.30 17.45 -2.65
N GLU A 122 6.85 16.23 -2.70
CA GLU A 122 7.20 15.51 -3.94
C GLU A 122 6.19 14.42 -4.30
N THR A 123 5.02 14.40 -3.66
CA THR A 123 3.94 13.46 -4.00
C THR A 123 3.57 13.55 -5.46
N TRP A 124 3.25 12.41 -6.07
CA TRP A 124 2.70 12.38 -7.43
C TRP A 124 1.18 12.62 -7.45
N LEU A 125 0.55 12.70 -6.27
CA LEU A 125 -0.90 12.92 -6.14
C LEU A 125 -1.36 14.27 -6.71
N THR A 126 -0.47 15.21 -7.03
CA THR A 126 -0.83 16.45 -7.76
C THR A 126 -1.07 16.19 -9.25
N GLU A 127 -0.43 15.16 -9.81
CA GLU A 127 -0.46 14.86 -11.25
C GLU A 127 -1.37 13.68 -11.63
N THR A 128 -1.53 12.69 -10.74
CA THR A 128 -2.25 11.44 -11.00
C THR A 128 -2.91 10.93 -9.72
N ASP A 129 -4.01 10.19 -9.84
CA ASP A 129 -4.54 9.41 -8.71
C ASP A 129 -3.64 8.16 -8.53
N LEU A 130 -3.47 7.69 -7.29
CA LEU A 130 -2.45 6.68 -6.96
C LEU A 130 -3.09 5.41 -6.40
N VAL A 131 -2.61 4.25 -6.81
CA VAL A 131 -2.97 2.95 -6.22
C VAL A 131 -1.70 2.18 -5.89
N PHE A 132 -1.46 1.95 -4.61
CA PHE A 132 -0.38 1.12 -4.10
C PHE A 132 -0.89 -0.30 -3.93
N ILE A 133 -0.22 -1.27 -4.54
CA ILE A 133 -0.64 -2.67 -4.54
C ILE A 133 0.48 -3.54 -3.97
N ASP A 134 0.11 -4.38 -3.00
CA ASP A 134 0.96 -5.46 -2.51
C ASP A 134 0.65 -6.74 -3.31
N PRO A 135 1.59 -7.30 -4.11
CA PRO A 135 1.41 -8.63 -4.69
C PRO A 135 1.17 -9.71 -3.62
N VAL A 136 0.59 -10.86 -4.01
CA VAL A 136 0.34 -11.99 -3.09
C VAL A 136 1.63 -12.37 -2.35
N GLY A 137 1.55 -12.50 -1.03
CA GLY A 137 2.68 -12.84 -0.16
C GLY A 137 3.52 -11.65 0.29
N THR A 138 3.25 -10.44 -0.19
CA THR A 138 3.91 -9.21 0.25
C THR A 138 3.01 -8.38 1.16
N GLY A 139 3.60 -7.56 2.04
CA GLY A 139 2.87 -6.65 2.93
C GLY A 139 1.68 -7.29 3.62
N TYR A 140 0.46 -6.84 3.32
CA TYR A 140 -0.78 -7.41 3.87
C TYR A 140 -1.49 -8.43 2.98
N SER A 141 -1.05 -8.64 1.72
CA SER A 141 -1.66 -9.58 0.79
C SER A 141 -1.36 -11.03 1.14
N ARG A 142 -2.36 -11.92 1.11
CA ARG A 142 -2.21 -13.33 1.50
C ARG A 142 -2.96 -14.26 0.54
N ALA A 143 -2.37 -15.41 0.23
CA ALA A 143 -3.06 -16.52 -0.41
C ALA A 143 -3.87 -17.31 0.63
N ALA A 144 -4.92 -18.00 0.19
CA ALA A 144 -5.69 -18.94 1.01
C ALA A 144 -4.83 -20.15 1.41
N THR A 145 -3.96 -20.58 0.49
CA THR A 145 -2.97 -21.64 0.71
C THR A 145 -1.57 -21.09 0.38
N PRO A 146 -0.58 -21.17 1.29
CA PRO A 146 0.79 -20.68 1.07
C PRO A 146 1.57 -21.43 0.00
#